data_AF-A0A383EU20-F1
#
_entry.id   AF-A0A383EU20-F1
#
_cell.length_a   1.000
_cell.length_b   1.000
_cell.length_c   1.000
_cell.angle_alpha   90.00
_cell.angle_beta   90.00
_cell.angle_gamma   90.00
#
_symmetry.space_group_name_H-M   'P 1'
#
loop_
_entity.id
_entity.type
_entity.pdbx_description
1 polymer ?
#
loop_
_entity_poly.entity_id
_entity_poly.type
_entity_poly.pdbx_seq_one_letter_code
_entity_poly.pdbx_strand_id
1 'polypeptide(L)' 'MNILKIRFKPFASILAGICLIGFSIGFILGFYIHDQLQAYFYMYASAPCLGLGSGLVIYGTLYGRNIN' A
#
# COMPACT_ATOMS: atom_id res chain seq x y z
N MET A 1 -26.50 11.52 17.68
CA MET A 1 -25.05 11.65 17.36
C MET A 1 -24.57 10.28 16.90
N ASN A 2 -24.50 10.05 15.59
CA ASN A 2 -24.24 8.72 15.03
C ASN A 2 -22.74 8.45 15.13
N ILE A 3 -22.35 7.63 16.12
CA ILE A 3 -20.97 7.28 16.36
C ILE A 3 -20.46 6.52 15.15
N LEU A 4 -19.41 7.04 14.54
CA LEU A 4 -18.73 6.43 13.41
C LEU A 4 -18.18 5.09 13.91
N LYS A 5 -18.96 4.01 13.76
CA LYS A 5 -18.56 2.64 14.06
C LYS A 5 -17.51 2.26 13.01
N ILE A 6 -16.29 2.77 13.18
CA ILE A 6 -15.13 2.40 12.37
C ILE A 6 -15.07 0.89 12.46
N ARG A 7 -15.45 0.20 11.38
CA ARG A 7 -15.16 -1.23 11.28
C ARG A 7 -13.64 -1.27 11.25
N PHE A 8 -13.00 -1.87 12.26
CA PHE A 8 -11.54 -1.93 12.34
C PHE A 8 -10.90 -2.60 11.10
N LYS A 9 -11.66 -3.48 10.42
CA LYS A 9 -11.23 -4.21 9.23
C LYS A 9 -10.83 -3.31 8.03
N PRO A 10 -11.67 -2.39 7.53
CA PRO A 10 -11.30 -1.47 6.46
C PRO A 10 -10.16 -0.52 6.88
N PHE A 11 -10.17 -0.05 8.12
CA PHE A 11 -9.11 0.80 8.64
C PHE A 11 -7.74 0.10 8.62
N ALA A 12 -7.67 -1.14 9.11
CA ALA A 12 -6.46 -1.95 9.07
C ALA A 12 -5.98 -2.22 7.63
N SER A 13 -6.91 -2.44 6.69
CA SER A 13 -6.61 -2.62 5.27
C SER A 13 -6.01 -1.35 4.63
N ILE A 14 -6.57 -0.18 4.92
CA ILE A 14 -6.04 1.10 4.40
C ILE A 14 -4.66 1.37 4.99
N LEU A 15 -4.49 1.19 6.31
CA LEU A 15 -3.23 1.43 7.00
C LEU A 15 -2.12 0.51 6.47
N ALA A 16 -2.40 -0.79 6.33
CA ALA A 16 -1.45 -1.73 5.76
C ALA A 16 -1.11 -1.41 4.29
N GLY A 17 -2.07 -0.92 3.51
CA GLY A 17 -1.84 -0.50 2.13
C GLY A 17 -0.91 0.71 2.02
N ILE A 18 -1.12 1.73 2.85
CA ILE A 18 -0.27 2.93 2.89
C ILE A 18 1.15 2.59 3.36
N CYS A 19 1.30 1.70 4.35
CA CYS A 19 2.61 1.21 4.78
C CYS A 19 3.36 0.50 3.64
N LEU A 20 2.69 -0.36 2.87
CA LEU A 20 3.27 -1.04 1.71
C LEU A 20 3.69 -0.06 0.60
N ILE A 21 2.85 0.94 0.32
CA ILE A 21 3.18 2.00 -0.67
C ILE A 21 4.41 2.79 -0.21
N GLY A 22 4.47 3.20 1.06
CA GLY A 22 5.62 3.91 1.63
C GLY A 22 6.91 3.09 1.57
N PHE A 23 6.82 1.79 1.86
CA PHE A 23 7.96 0.88 1.76
C PHE A 23 8.49 0.77 0.33
N SER A 24 7.60 0.61 -0.66
CA SER A 24 8.00 0.60 -2.07
C SER A 24 8.65 1.90 -2.53
N ILE A 25 8.08 3.06 -2.14
CA ILE A 25 8.65 4.37 -2.51
C ILE A 25 10.04 4.53 -1.90
N GLY A 26 10.21 4.17 -0.62
CA GLY A 26 11.52 4.19 0.03
C GLY A 26 12.54 3.28 -0.66
N PHE A 27 12.09 2.15 -1.20
CA PHE A 27 12.93 1.22 -1.94
C PHE A 27 13.38 1.77 -3.30
N ILE A 28 12.48 2.42 -4.04
CA ILE A 28 12.79 3.11 -5.30
C ILE A 28 13.74 4.28 -5.04
N LEU A 29 13.50 5.07 -4.00
CA LEU A 29 14.37 6.18 -3.61
C LEU A 29 15.76 5.69 -3.21
N GLY A 30 15.81 4.62 -2.40
CA GLY A 30 17.06 3.99 -1.99
C GLY A 30 17.86 3.46 -3.18
N PHE A 31 17.19 2.88 -4.17
CA PHE A 31 17.81 2.46 -5.43
C PHE A 31 18.40 3.65 -6.20
N TYR A 32 17.67 4.77 -6.27
CA TYR A 32 18.13 5.98 -6.97
C TYR A 32 19.29 6.69 -6.28
N ILE A 33 19.35 6.67 -4.94
CA ILE A 33 20.43 7.30 -4.17
C ILE A 33 21.68 6.40 -4.13
N HIS A 34 21.49 5.08 -4.14
CA HIS A 34 22.56 4.09 -4.03
C HIS A 34 22.89 3.49 -5.40
N ASP A 35 23.28 4.36 -6.34
CA ASP A 35 23.58 4.22 -7.79
C ASP A 35 24.53 3.05 -8.21
N GLN A 36 24.82 2.11 -7.31
CA GLN A 36 25.89 1.12 -7.43
C GLN A 36 25.45 -0.33 -7.20
N LEU A 37 24.24 -0.62 -6.72
CA LEU A 37 23.84 -2.02 -6.54
C LEU A 37 23.03 -2.50 -7.74
N GLN A 38 23.45 -3.63 -8.34
CA GLN A 38 22.77 -4.39 -9.39
C GLN A 38 21.40 -4.96 -8.95
N ALA A 39 20.64 -4.15 -8.23
CA ALA A 39 19.40 -4.44 -7.55
C ALA A 39 18.20 -4.23 -8.49
N TYR A 40 18.33 -4.49 -9.78
CA TYR A 40 17.22 -4.43 -10.73
C TYR A 40 16.06 -5.33 -10.27
N PHE A 41 16.36 -6.50 -9.72
CA PHE A 41 15.36 -7.41 -9.15
C PHE A 41 14.55 -6.75 -8.02
N TYR A 42 15.22 -5.99 -7.16
CA TYR A 42 14.64 -5.25 -6.06
C TYR A 42 13.82 -4.04 -6.55
N MET A 43 14.28 -3.36 -7.59
CA MET A 43 13.50 -2.33 -8.26
C MET A 43 12.19 -2.90 -8.83
N TYR A 44 12.23 -4.05 -9.51
CA TYR A 44 11.04 -4.73 -10.00
C TYR A 44 10.14 -5.25 -8.88
N ALA A 45 10.69 -5.66 -7.73
CA ALA A 45 9.92 -6.06 -6.56
C ALA A 45 9.15 -4.89 -5.90
N SER A 46 9.57 -3.64 -6.12
CA SER A 46 8.82 -2.46 -5.66
C SER A 46 7.48 -2.28 -6.36
N ALA A 47 7.37 -2.69 -7.64
CA ALA A 47 6.16 -2.56 -8.45
C ALA A 47 4.98 -3.40 -7.93
N PRO A 48 5.11 -4.71 -7.63
CA PRO A 48 4.03 -5.49 -7.04
C PRO A 48 3.71 -5.03 -5.61
N CYS A 49 4.68 -4.56 -4.82
CA CYS A 49 4.40 -3.98 -3.50
C CYS A 49 3.57 -2.68 -3.60
N LEU A 50 3.82 -1.84 -4.61
CA LEU A 50 3.01 -0.65 -4.92
C LEU A 50 1.61 -1.03 -5.40
N GLY A 51 1.51 -2.03 -6.28
CA GLY A 51 0.24 -2.54 -6.79
C GLY A 51 -0.62 -3.17 -5.70
N LEU A 52 -0.03 -4.04 -4.86
CA LEU A 52 -0.70 -4.66 -3.72
C LEU A 52 -1.09 -3.61 -2.68
N GLY A 53 -0.20 -2.66 -2.36
CA GLY A 53 -0.50 -1.58 -1.42
C GLY A 53 -1.68 -0.72 -1.90
N SER A 54 -1.70 -0.34 -3.18
CA SER A 54 -2.80 0.41 -3.79
C SER A 54 -4.11 -0.40 -3.79
N GLY A 55 -4.03 -1.69 -4.12
CA GLY A 55 -5.18 -2.60 -4.05
C GLY A 55 -5.75 -2.74 -2.64
N LEU A 56 -4.91 -2.80 -1.61
CA LEU A 56 -5.33 -2.88 -0.22
C LEU A 56 -6.04 -1.60 0.26
N VAL A 57 -5.57 -0.43 -0.21
CA VAL A 57 -6.23 0.86 0.05
C VAL A 57 -7.60 0.90 -0.64
N ILE A 58 -7.65 0.57 -1.94
CA ILE A 58 -8.91 0.55 -2.71
C ILE A 58 -9.91 -0.42 -2.07
N TYR A 59 -9.47 -1.65 -1.75
CA TYR A 59 -10.29 -2.63 -1.06
C TYR A 59 -10.79 -2.08 0.27
N GLY A 60 -9.92 -1.48 1.09
CA GLY A 60 -10.32 -0.87 2.36
C GLY A 60 -11.36 0.25 2.21
N THR A 61 -11.33 1.01 1.13
CA THR A 61 -12.34 2.05 0.83
C THR A 61 -13.64 1.51 0.24
N LEU A 62 -13.61 0.39 -0.50
CA LEU A 62 -14.81 -0.29 -0.98
C LEU A 62 -15.43 -1.21 0.07
N TYR A 63 -14.67 -1.62 1.08
CA TYR A 63 -15.09 -2.57 2.09
C TYR A 63 -16.25 -2.03 2.93
N GLY A 64 -17.43 -2.63 2.73
CA GLY A 64 -18.67 -2.22 3.39
C GLY A 64 -19.62 -1.39 2.52
N ARG A 65 -19.22 -0.99 1.29
CA ARG A 65 -20.19 -0.59 0.26
C ARG A 65 -20.83 -1.86 -0.29
N ASN A 66 -22.03 -2.18 0.21
CA ASN A 66 -22.94 -3.10 -0.46
C ASN A 66 -23.38 -2.44 -1.77
N ILE A 67 -22.61 -2.64 -2.84
CA ILE A 67 -23.11 -2.41 -4.20
C ILE A 67 -24.02 -3.60 -4.50
N ASN A 68 -25.32 -3.32 -4.52
CA ASN A 68 -26.40 -4.26 -4.82
C ASN A 68 -26.19 -4.94 -6.18
#